data_AF-A0A936D5W2-F1
#
_entry.id   AF-A0A936D5W2-F1
#
_cell.length_a   1.000
_cell.length_b   1.000
_cell.length_c   1.000
_cell.angle_alpha   90.00
_cell.angle_beta   90.00
_cell.angle_gamma   90.00
#
_symmetry.space_group_name_H-M   'P 1'
#
loop_
_entity.id
_entity.type
_entity.pdbx_description
1 polymer ?
#
loop_
_entity_poly.entity_id
_entity_poly.type
_entity_poly.pdbx_seq_one_letter_code
_entity_poly.pdbx_strand_id
1 'polypeptide(L)'
;MNGRATLTTDEAPLVTCEVEGKVPTLGIEQAYTHCSKAFLRSALWDPSRHLDRAALATNGAILRAIHGEDFDAETYDRERAARYARREGGY
;
A
#
# COMPACT_ATOMS: atom_id res chain seq x y z
N MET A 1 -0.38 20.91 10.62
CA MET A 1 -0.09 19.49 10.89
C MET A 1 0.84 19.49 12.08
N ASN A 2 0.42 18.94 13.22
CA ASN A 2 1.23 18.86 14.44
C ASN A 2 1.50 17.38 14.70
N GLY A 3 2.77 16.97 14.68
CA GLY A 3 3.19 15.60 14.89
C GLY A 3 4.66 15.57 15.29
N ARG A 4 5.03 14.60 16.11
CA ARG A 4 6.43 14.31 16.44
C ARG A 4 6.90 13.19 15.52
N ALA A 5 8.04 13.36 14.88
CA ALA A 5 8.69 12.33 14.10
C ALA A 5 10.05 12.03 14.70
N THR A 6 10.42 10.75 14.72
CA THR A 6 11.73 10.26 15.14
C THR A 6 12.42 9.62 13.94
N LEU A 7 13.65 10.04 13.67
CA LEU A 7 14.55 9.46 12.67
C LEU A 7 15.68 8.78 13.41
N THR A 8 16.02 7.55 13.02
CA THR A 8 17.17 6.84 13.61
C THR A 8 17.94 6.05 12.56
N THR A 9 19.25 5.95 12.77
CA THR A 9 20.18 5.06 12.07
C THR A 9 20.72 3.96 13.00
N ASP A 10 20.12 3.79 14.18
CA ASP A 10 20.54 2.79 15.17
C ASP A 10 20.29 1.38 14.65
N GLU A 11 21.32 0.55 14.62
CA GLU A 11 21.24 -0.79 14.02
C GLU A 11 20.25 -1.72 14.74
N ALA A 12 20.17 -1.64 16.07
CA ALA A 12 19.33 -2.53 16.87
C ALA A 12 17.83 -2.49 16.51
N PRO A 13 17.15 -1.32 16.44
CA PRO A 13 15.77 -1.27 15.95
C PRO A 13 15.67 -1.60 14.46
N LEU A 14 16.65 -1.23 13.63
CA LEU A 14 16.60 -1.44 12.18
C LEU A 14 16.66 -2.92 11.79
N VAL A 15 17.43 -3.74 12.51
CA VAL A 15 17.49 -5.19 12.29
C VAL A 15 16.11 -5.84 12.45
N THR A 16 15.25 -5.33 13.33
CA THR A 16 13.87 -5.84 13.48
C THR A 16 12.96 -5.48 12.31
N CYS A 17 13.38 -4.51 11.49
CA CYS A 17 12.68 -4.07 10.29
C CYS A 17 13.23 -4.72 9.02
N GLU A 18 14.03 -5.79 9.13
CA GLU A 18 14.54 -6.51 7.98
C GLU A 18 13.39 -7.06 7.12
N VAL A 19 13.43 -6.73 5.83
CA VAL A 19 12.53 -7.31 4.84
C VAL A 19 13.40 -8.01 3.81
N GLU A 20 13.24 -9.33 3.72
CA GLU A 20 13.87 -10.16 2.69
C GLU A 20 15.41 -10.06 2.65
N GLY A 21 16.07 -10.17 3.80
CA GLY A 21 17.54 -10.13 3.88
C GLY A 21 18.14 -8.72 3.84
N LYS A 22 17.30 -7.68 3.81
CA LYS A 22 17.74 -6.29 3.71
C LYS A 22 17.29 -5.49 4.91
N VAL A 23 18.26 -5.10 5.72
CA VAL A 23 18.06 -4.18 6.84
C VAL A 23 17.99 -2.74 6.28
N PRO A 24 16.95 -1.96 6.62
CA PRO A 24 16.87 -0.56 6.20
C PRO A 24 17.98 0.27 6.86
N THR A 25 18.51 1.26 6.15
CA THR A 25 19.54 2.19 6.68
C THR A 25 18.96 3.36 7.48
N LEU A 26 17.64 3.52 7.46
CA LEU A 26 16.90 4.59 8.11
C LEU A 26 15.54 4.08 8.58
N GLY A 27 15.20 4.40 9.82
CA GLY A 27 13.90 4.11 10.43
C GLY A 27 13.06 5.38 10.53
N ILE A 28 11.77 5.25 10.22
CA ILE A 28 10.76 6.29 10.42
C ILE A 28 9.54 5.68 11.11
N GLU A 29 9.01 6.34 12.13
CA GLU A 29 7.86 5.84 12.88
C GLU A 29 6.58 5.88 12.04
N GLN A 30 6.36 6.97 11.31
CA GLN A 30 5.25 7.13 10.39
C GLN A 30 5.63 8.01 9.20
N ALA A 31 5.31 7.57 7.99
CA ALA A 31 5.33 8.42 6.80
C ALA A 31 4.02 8.29 6.03
N TYR A 32 3.52 9.44 5.60
CA TYR A 32 2.41 9.53 4.66
C TYR A 32 3.00 9.83 3.29
N THR A 33 3.07 8.81 2.43
CA THR A 33 3.67 8.89 1.08
C THR A 33 2.74 9.54 0.05
N HIS A 34 1.48 9.79 0.42
CA HIS A 34 0.51 10.53 -0.40
C HIS A 34 0.50 12.01 0.01
N CYS A 35 -0.02 12.87 -0.88
CA CYS A 35 -0.29 14.27 -0.52
C CYS A 35 -1.02 14.32 0.83
N SER A 36 -0.40 14.89 1.85
CA SER A 36 -0.94 14.88 3.22
C SER A 36 -2.38 15.42 3.29
N LYS A 37 -2.73 16.33 2.38
CA LYS A 37 -4.10 16.84 2.20
C LYS A 37 -5.09 15.79 1.70
N ALA A 38 -4.68 14.87 0.83
CA ALA A 38 -5.54 13.78 0.34
C ALA A 38 -5.87 12.79 1.46
N PHE A 39 -4.86 12.40 2.26
CA PHE A 39 -5.05 11.51 3.41
C PHE A 39 -5.98 12.11 4.48
N LEU A 40 -5.85 13.42 4.75
CA LEU A 40 -6.74 14.13 5.67
C LEU A 40 -8.18 14.20 5.15
N ARG A 41 -8.38 14.54 3.86
CA ARG A 41 -9.71 14.68 3.24
C ARG A 41 -10.44 13.34 3.07
N SER A 42 -9.71 12.26 2.82
CA SER A 42 -10.30 10.92 2.73
C SER A 42 -10.67 10.34 4.09
N ALA A 43 -10.18 10.94 5.19
CA ALA A 43 -10.35 10.46 6.55
C ALA A 43 -9.93 8.98 6.72
N LEU A 44 -8.90 8.55 5.98
CA LEU A 44 -8.38 7.18 6.06
C LEU A 44 -7.83 6.81 7.45
N TRP A 45 -7.53 7.82 8.27
CA TRP A 45 -7.09 7.63 9.65
C TRP A 45 -8.21 7.25 10.64
N ASP A 46 -9.48 7.37 10.24
CA ASP A 46 -10.66 7.09 11.09
C ASP A 46 -11.25 5.71 10.74
N PRO A 47 -11.05 4.68 11.59
CA PRO A 47 -11.54 3.33 11.32
C PRO A 47 -13.06 3.24 11.22
N SER A 48 -13.81 4.16 11.85
CA SER A 48 -15.27 4.17 11.77
C SER A 48 -15.80 4.48 10.37
N ARG A 49 -14.94 5.02 9.51
CA ARG A 49 -15.23 5.38 8.12
C ARG A 49 -14.72 4.36 7.12
N HIS A 50 -14.08 3.29 7.58
CA HIS A 50 -13.60 2.24 6.69
C HIS A 50 -14.78 1.43 6.18
N LEU A 51 -14.84 1.27 4.86
CA LEU A 51 -15.84 0.42 4.22
C LEU A 51 -15.34 -1.02 4.23
N ASP A 52 -16.29 -1.96 4.25
CA ASP A 52 -15.98 -3.36 4.00
C ASP A 52 -15.29 -3.50 2.64
N ARG A 53 -14.24 -4.32 2.57
CA ARG A 53 -13.51 -4.60 1.33
C ARG A 53 -14.43 -5.15 0.23
N ALA A 54 -15.44 -5.93 0.59
CA ALA A 54 -16.44 -6.47 -0.33
C ALA A 54 -17.33 -5.38 -0.95
N ALA A 55 -17.45 -4.20 -0.33
CA ALA A 55 -18.18 -3.07 -0.89
C ALA A 55 -17.38 -2.29 -1.95
N LEU A 56 -16.08 -2.57 -2.09
CA LEU A 56 -15.19 -1.87 -3.02
C LEU A 56 -14.90 -2.75 -4.25
N ALA A 57 -14.90 -2.14 -5.44
CA ALA A 57 -14.50 -2.79 -6.68
C ALA A 57 -13.08 -3.37 -6.60
N THR A 58 -12.89 -4.56 -7.16
CA THR A 58 -11.56 -5.20 -7.26
C THR A 58 -10.66 -4.40 -8.21
N ASN A 59 -9.35 -4.70 -8.20
CA ASN A 59 -8.44 -4.03 -9.13
C ASN A 59 -8.77 -4.40 -10.57
N GLY A 60 -9.08 -5.67 -10.84
CA GLY A 60 -9.55 -6.12 -12.15
C GLY A 60 -10.80 -5.34 -12.60
N ALA A 61 -11.79 -5.16 -11.71
CA ALA A 61 -13.00 -4.41 -12.03
C ALA A 61 -12.72 -2.92 -12.35
N ILE A 62 -11.82 -2.28 -11.60
CA ILE A 62 -11.38 -0.90 -11.88
C ILE A 62 -10.69 -0.82 -13.24
N LEU A 63 -9.79 -1.77 -13.53
CA LEU A 63 -9.06 -1.80 -14.79
C LEU A 63 -9.99 -2.06 -15.99
N ARG A 64 -10.99 -2.94 -15.86
CA ARG A 64 -12.03 -3.12 -16.87
C ARG A 64 -12.81 -1.83 -17.12
N ALA A 65 -13.18 -1.10 -16.07
CA ALA A 65 -13.85 0.19 -16.23
C ALA A 65 -12.99 1.24 -16.96
N ILE A 66 -11.67 1.16 -16.87
CA ILE A 66 -10.72 2.08 -17.54
C ILE A 66 -10.41 1.63 -18.98
N HIS A 67 -10.20 0.33 -19.19
CA HIS A 67 -9.69 -0.25 -20.43
C HIS A 67 -10.78 -0.81 -21.36
N GLY A 68 -12.01 -0.97 -20.85
CA GLY A 68 -13.13 -1.53 -21.59
C GLY A 68 -13.41 -3.00 -21.25
N GLU A 69 -14.52 -3.50 -21.79
CA GLU A 69 -15.07 -4.83 -21.50
C GLU A 69 -14.17 -5.99 -21.95
N ASP A 70 -13.24 -5.74 -22.87
CA ASP A 70 -12.28 -6.73 -23.36
C ASP A 70 -11.15 -7.04 -22.35
N PHE A 71 -11.04 -6.27 -21.27
CA PHE A 71 -10.05 -6.52 -20.21
C PHE A 71 -10.49 -7.68 -19.32
N ASP A 72 -9.66 -8.74 -19.25
CA ASP A 72 -9.87 -9.91 -18.40
C ASP A 72 -9.59 -9.59 -16.91
N ALA A 73 -10.61 -9.02 -16.26
CA ALA A 73 -10.59 -8.63 -14.85
C ALA A 73 -10.41 -9.84 -13.92
N GLU A 74 -11.08 -10.95 -14.25
CA GLU A 74 -11.12 -12.17 -13.44
C GLU A 74 -9.75 -12.84 -13.38
N THR A 75 -9.07 -12.99 -14.52
CA THR A 75 -7.70 -13.49 -14.56
C THR A 75 -6.74 -12.51 -13.90
N TYR A 76 -6.93 -11.20 -14.11
CA TYR A 76 -6.11 -10.20 -13.44
C TYR A 76 -6.17 -10.34 -11.92
N ASP A 77 -7.35 -10.41 -11.32
CA ASP A 77 -7.50 -10.52 -9.86
C ASP A 77 -7.00 -11.87 -9.33
N ARG A 78 -7.28 -12.98 -10.03
CA ARG A 78 -6.83 -14.33 -9.63
C ARG A 78 -5.31 -14.44 -9.54
N GLU A 79 -4.61 -13.87 -10.51
CA GLU A 79 -3.16 -13.98 -10.60
C GLU A 79 -2.40 -12.90 -9.81
N ARG A 80 -3.11 -11.87 -9.32
CA ARG A 80 -2.50 -10.70 -8.67
C ARG A 80 -1.56 -11.09 -7.53
N ALA A 81 -2.01 -11.90 -6.58
CA ALA A 81 -1.19 -12.31 -5.43
C ALA A 81 0.08 -13.05 -5.87
N ALA A 82 -0.04 -13.92 -6.87
CA ALA A 82 1.08 -14.67 -7.40
C ALA A 82 2.09 -13.78 -8.15
N ARG A 83 1.61 -12.77 -8.90
CA ARG A 83 2.49 -11.76 -9.53
C ARG A 83 3.28 -10.95 -8.50
N TYR A 84 2.65 -10.53 -7.40
CA TYR A 84 3.33 -9.82 -6.29
C TYR A 84 4.40 -10.71 -5.64
N ALA A 85 4.09 -11.98 -5.40
CA ALA A 85 5.07 -12.93 -4.83
C ALA A 85 6.26 -13.17 -5.77
N ARG A 86 6.04 -13.14 -7.09
CA ARG A 86 7.10 -13.29 -8.11
C ARG A 86 7.82 -11.99 -8.45
N ARG A 87 7.35 -10.83 -7.97
CA ARG A 87 7.85 -9.49 -8.31
C ARG A 87 7.84 -9.19 -9.80
N GLU A 88 6.76 -9.60 -10.47
CA GLU A 88 6.56 -9.30 -11.88
C GLU A 88 5.90 -7.92 -12.05
N GLY A 89 6.57 -7.04 -12.79
CA GLY A 89 6.16 -5.64 -12.98
C GLY A 89 6.91 -4.69 -12.03
N GLY A 90 6.41 -3.46 -11.88
CA GLY A 90 7.02 -2.44 -11.01
C GLY A 90 6.75 -2.64 -9.50
N TYR A 91 6.64 -3.89 -9.04
CA TYR A 91 6.28 -4.26 -7.66
C TYR A 91 7.40 -5.04 -6.98
#